data_AF-A0A392NI65-F1
#
_entry.id   AF-A0A392NI65-F1
#
_cell.length_a   1.000
_cell.length_b   1.000
_cell.length_c   1.000
_cell.angle_alpha   90.00
_cell.angle_beta   90.00
_cell.angle_gamma   90.00
#
_symmetry.space_group_name_H-M   'P 1'
#
loop_
_entity.id
_entity.type
_entity.pdbx_description
1 polymer ?
#
loop_
_entity_poly.entity_id
_entity_poly.type
_entity_poly.pdbx_seq_one_letter_code
_entity_poly.pdbx_strand_id
1 'polypeptide(L)'
;CTVKSPSQSAMDTIITKGKSSNKPLVVAGCVPQGSRDTKELEGISIVGVQQIDRVVEVVEETLKGHEVRLLTRKTLPALDLPKV
;
A
#
# COMPACT_ATOMS: atom_id res chain seq x y z
N CYS A 1 -2.12 -10.77 -3.73
CA CYS A 1 -1.64 -10.61 -5.12
C CYS A 1 -1.03 -11.94 -5.57
N THR A 2 -1.42 -12.50 -6.71
CA THR A 2 -0.88 -13.81 -7.19
C THR A 2 0.31 -13.63 -8.12
N VAL A 3 0.31 -12.56 -8.94
CA VAL A 3 1.39 -12.17 -9.86
C VAL A 3 1.51 -10.65 -9.94
N LYS A 4 2.74 -10.10 -9.96
CA LYS A 4 3.00 -8.66 -9.83
C LYS A 4 2.36 -7.84 -10.95
N SER A 5 2.70 -8.10 -12.20
CA SER A 5 2.32 -7.23 -13.33
C SER A 5 0.80 -7.13 -13.52
N PRO A 6 0.03 -8.24 -13.55
CA PRO A 6 -1.43 -8.15 -13.66
C PRO A 6 -2.08 -7.47 -12.44
N SER A 7 -1.53 -7.69 -11.24
CA SER A 7 -2.04 -7.03 -10.03
C SER A 7 -1.76 -5.53 -10.03
N GLN A 8 -0.61 -5.10 -10.58
CA GLN A 8 -0.25 -3.70 -10.71
C GLN A 8 -1.17 -2.99 -11.71
N SER A 9 -1.39 -3.55 -12.91
CA SER A 9 -2.32 -2.94 -13.87
C SER A 9 -3.74 -2.81 -13.34
N ALA A 10 -4.21 -3.80 -12.58
CA ALA A 10 -5.51 -3.72 -11.90
C ALA A 10 -5.53 -2.62 -10.82
N MET A 11 -4.46 -2.51 -10.02
CA MET A 11 -4.29 -1.45 -9.03
C MET A 11 -4.31 -0.06 -9.69
N ASP A 12 -3.57 0.15 -10.78
CA ASP A 12 -3.48 1.43 -11.49
C ASP A 12 -4.86 1.87 -12.02
N THR A 13 -5.65 0.91 -12.52
CA THR A 13 -7.04 1.15 -12.96
C THR A 13 -7.92 1.63 -11.79
N ILE A 14 -7.81 0.97 -10.64
CA ILE A 14 -8.58 1.31 -9.43
C ILE A 14 -8.15 2.67 -8.88
N ILE A 15 -6.85 2.94 -8.84
CA ILE A 15 -6.29 4.22 -8.40
C ILE A 15 -6.82 5.35 -9.28
N THR A 16 -6.80 5.18 -10.60
CA THR A 16 -7.30 6.19 -11.55
C THR A 16 -8.77 6.53 -11.28
N LYS A 17 -9.60 5.50 -11.06
CA LYS A 17 -11.01 5.67 -10.68
C LYS A 17 -11.19 6.32 -9.30
N GLY A 18 -10.29 6.02 -8.36
CA GLY A 18 -10.27 6.64 -7.03
C GLY A 18 -9.95 8.13 -7.11
N LYS A 19 -8.90 8.50 -7.84
CA LYS A 19 -8.49 9.90 -8.05
C LYS A 19 -9.59 10.73 -8.71
N SER A 20 -10.30 10.17 -9.70
CA SER A 20 -11.41 10.87 -10.35
C SER A 20 -12.64 11.09 -9.45
N SER A 21 -12.73 10.40 -8.31
CA SER A 21 -13.83 10.54 -7.36
C SER A 21 -13.63 11.69 -6.36
N ASN A 22 -12.53 12.43 -6.43
CA ASN A 22 -12.16 13.54 -5.53
C ASN A 22 -12.28 13.19 -4.03
N LYS A 23 -11.84 11.99 -3.66
CA LYS A 23 -11.82 11.49 -2.28
C LYS A 23 -10.38 11.22 -1.83
N PRO A 24 -10.07 11.43 -0.54
CA PRO A 24 -8.83 10.94 0.05
C PRO A 24 -8.67 9.44 -0.22
N LEU A 25 -7.48 9.02 -0.67
CA LEU A 25 -7.22 7.65 -1.12
C LEU A 25 -6.08 7.03 -0.33
N VAL A 26 -6.30 5.79 0.11
CA VAL A 26 -5.30 4.96 0.77
C VAL A 26 -5.17 3.65 0.01
N VAL A 27 -3.94 3.25 -0.34
CA VAL A 27 -3.66 1.97 -1.01
C VAL A 27 -2.84 1.08 -0.09
N ALA A 28 -3.36 -0.10 0.22
CA ALA A 28 -2.69 -1.07 1.07
C ALA A 28 -2.27 -2.32 0.27
N GLY A 29 -1.06 -2.83 0.51
CA GLY A 29 -0.67 -4.17 0.03
C GLY A 29 0.78 -4.35 -0.43
N CYS A 30 1.05 -5.55 -0.95
CA CYS A 30 2.36 -6.01 -1.47
C CYS A 30 2.83 -5.21 -2.71
N VAL A 31 1.89 -4.91 -3.60
CA VAL A 31 2.15 -4.32 -4.91
C VAL A 31 2.74 -2.90 -4.81
N PRO A 32 2.12 -1.94 -4.10
CA PRO A 32 2.68 -0.60 -3.99
C PRO A 32 4.04 -0.61 -3.26
N GLN A 33 4.28 -1.58 -2.37
CA GLN A 33 5.56 -1.71 -1.66
C GLN A 33 6.72 -2.14 -2.58
N GLY A 34 6.43 -2.87 -3.67
CA GLY A 34 7.40 -3.30 -4.68
C GLY A 34 7.48 -2.39 -5.92
N SER A 35 6.61 -1.37 -6.00
CA SER A 35 6.48 -0.45 -7.13
C SER A 35 6.40 1.00 -6.63
N ARG A 36 7.27 1.37 -5.67
CA ARG A 36 7.14 2.58 -4.82
C ARG A 36 7.12 3.91 -5.58
N ASP A 37 7.78 3.94 -6.74
CA ASP A 37 8.06 5.15 -7.52
C ASP A 37 7.19 5.26 -8.77
N THR A 38 6.04 4.58 -8.78
CA THR A 38 5.04 4.71 -9.86
C THR A 38 4.30 6.04 -9.71
N LYS A 39 4.11 6.76 -10.82
CA LYS A 39 3.41 8.06 -10.87
C LYS A 39 1.97 7.94 -10.38
N GLU A 40 1.37 6.78 -10.58
CA GLU A 40 0.04 6.43 -10.13
C GLU A 40 -0.09 6.59 -8.60
N LEU A 41 0.98 6.31 -7.84
CA LEU A 41 1.01 6.40 -6.38
C LEU A 41 1.29 7.82 -5.83
N GLU A 42 1.56 8.81 -6.68
CA GLU A 42 1.74 10.20 -6.23
C GLU A 42 0.45 10.79 -5.67
N GLY A 43 0.53 11.46 -4.51
CA GLY A 43 -0.62 12.07 -3.84
C GLY A 43 -1.55 11.05 -3.17
N ILE A 44 -1.06 9.84 -2.89
CA ILE A 44 -1.83 8.77 -2.25
C ILE A 44 -1.08 8.26 -1.03
N SER A 45 -1.79 8.03 0.07
CA SER A 45 -1.23 7.38 1.24
C SER A 45 -1.12 5.86 1.05
N ILE A 46 -0.02 5.26 1.51
CA ILE A 46 0.32 3.86 1.23
C ILE A 46 0.61 3.10 2.53
N VAL A 47 0.04 1.90 2.64
CA VAL A 47 0.28 0.97 3.75
C VAL A 47 0.84 -0.36 3.24
N GLY A 48 2.05 -0.70 3.67
CA GLY A 48 2.68 -1.98 3.39
C GLY A 48 2.06 -3.11 4.22
N VAL A 49 2.20 -4.35 3.74
CA VAL A 49 1.55 -5.53 4.35
C VAL A 49 1.97 -5.77 5.81
N GLN A 50 3.17 -5.35 6.20
CA GLN A 50 3.70 -5.55 7.55
C GLN A 50 3.28 -4.46 8.55
N GLN A 51 2.62 -3.41 8.09
CA GLN A 51 2.25 -2.24 8.91
C GLN A 51 0.74 -1.97 8.81
N ILE A 52 -0.04 -2.98 8.41
CA ILE A 52 -1.49 -2.87 8.19
C ILE A 52 -2.25 -2.61 9.50
N ASP A 53 -1.65 -2.94 10.64
CA ASP A 53 -2.12 -2.61 11.98
C ASP A 53 -2.24 -1.09 12.19
N ARG A 54 -1.43 -0.29 11.49
CA ARG A 54 -1.42 1.17 11.57
C ARG A 54 -2.36 1.85 10.55
N VAL A 55 -3.29 1.10 9.95
CA VAL A 55 -4.21 1.64 8.93
C VAL A 55 -5.06 2.80 9.46
N VAL A 56 -5.45 2.78 10.74
CA VAL A 56 -6.25 3.86 11.36
C VAL A 56 -5.50 5.18 11.31
N GLU A 57 -4.23 5.20 11.76
CA GLU A 57 -3.38 6.38 11.73
C GLU A 57 -3.23 6.93 10.30
N VAL A 58 -3.03 6.03 9.33
CA VAL A 58 -2.88 6.44 7.93
C VAL A 58 -4.16 7.05 7.37
N VAL A 59 -5.32 6.46 7.67
CA VAL A 59 -6.61 7.01 7.24
C VAL A 59 -6.85 8.38 7.85
N GLU A 60 -6.59 8.56 9.15
CA GLU A 60 -6.76 9.85 9.83
C GLU A 60 -5.88 10.95 9.23
N GLU A 61 -4.61 10.67 8.95
CA GLU A 61 -3.71 11.63 8.33
C GLU A 61 -4.10 11.94 6.88
N THR A 62 -4.57 10.93 6.13
CA THR A 62 -5.05 11.12 4.75
C THR A 62 -6.29 12.01 4.72
N LEU A 63 -7.19 11.88 5.70
CA LEU A 63 -8.36 12.74 5.84
C LEU A 63 -7.99 14.20 6.17
N LYS A 64 -6.85 14.43 6.84
CA LYS A 64 -6.29 15.77 7.08
C LYS A 64 -5.58 16.36 5.84
N GLY A 65 -5.46 15.58 4.77
CA GLY A 65 -4.78 15.98 3.54
C GLY A 65 -3.28 15.65 3.52
N HIS A 66 -2.79 14.86 4.48
CA HIS A 66 -1.39 14.44 4.51
C HIS A 66 -1.17 13.15 3.70
N GLU A 67 -0.08 13.10 2.94
CA GLU A 67 0.37 11.86 2.31
C GLU A 67 1.26 11.07 3.28
N VAL A 68 0.86 9.84 3.60
CA VAL A 68 1.62 8.97 4.52
C VAL A 68 2.08 7.72 3.80
N ARG A 69 3.36 7.36 3.94
CA ARG A 69 3.95 6.14 3.34
C ARG A 69 4.55 5.24 4.42
N LEU A 70 3.85 4.18 4.78
CA LEU A 70 4.33 3.13 5.69
C LEU A 70 4.75 1.90 4.88
N LEU A 71 6.01 1.85 4.43
CA LEU A 71 6.54 0.77 3.57
C LEU A 71 7.75 0.03 4.16
N THR A 72 8.10 0.32 5.41
CA THR A 72 9.27 -0.25 6.10
C THR A 72 9.10 -1.75 6.24
N ARG A 73 10.11 -2.49 5.78
CA ARG A 73 10.18 -3.93 6.02
C ARG A 73 10.85 -4.17 7.37
N LYS A 74 10.13 -4.75 8.33
CA LYS A 74 10.73 -5.42 9.48
C LYS A 74 11.23 -6.79 9.01
N THR A 75 12.48 -7.10 9.31
CA THR A 75 12.98 -8.48 9.28
C THR A 75 12.24 -9.24 10.37
N LEU A 76 11.39 -10.18 9.96
CA LEU A 76 10.81 -11.13 10.91
C LEU A 76 11.93 -12.07 11.37
N PRO A 77 12.03 -12.38 12.67
CA PRO A 77 13.00 -13.34 13.17
C PRO A 77 12.78 -14.70 12.48
N ALA A 78 13.86 -15.44 12.26
CA ALA A 78 13.76 -16.80 11.74
C ALA A 78 12.90 -17.64 12.69
N LEU A 79 11.81 -18.18 12.16
CA LEU A 79 11.01 -19.18 12.86
C LEU A 79 11.66 -20.53 12.54
N ASP A 80 12.36 -21.12 13.51
CA ASP A 80 12.82 -22.52 13.46
C ASP A 80 11.63 -23.48 13.61
N LEU A 81 10.65 -23.34 12.72
CA LEU A 81 9.52 -24.24 12.63
C LEU A 81 9.98 -25.47 11.83
N PRO A 82 9.82 -26.69 12.37
CA PRO A 82 10.13 -27.90 11.61
C PRO A 82 9.25 -27.91 10.36
N LYS A 83 9.89 -28.14 9.19
CA LYS A 83 9.17 -28.34 7.93
C LYS A 83 8.32 -29.61 8.08
N VAL A 84 7.00 -29.45 7.99
CA VAL A 84 6.04 -30.55 7.77
C VAL A 84 5.90 -30.84 6.28
#